data_AF-A0A179B2B4-F1
#
_entry.id   AF-A0A179B2B4-F1
#
_cell.length_a   1.000
_cell.length_b   1.000
_cell.length_c   1.000
_cell.angle_alpha   90.00
_cell.angle_beta   90.00
_cell.angle_gamma   90.00
#
_symmetry.space_group_name_H-M   'P 1'
#
loop_
_entity.id
_entity.type
_entity.pdbx_description
1 polymer ?
#
loop_
_entity_poly.entity_id
_entity_poly.type
_entity_poly.pdbx_seq_one_letter_code
_entity_poly.pdbx_strand_id
1 'polypeptide(L)'
;MSAGACALDASLWDPYLEPCYGYSITIQENTVLRLGVDEDIRTYTVGGARVTGGKKRAILTGSVREGQRGGIRSTTLYIGDSVTDDVTGKFTLEDVTEPSTVNEERFSSHPVAYFCYEPNPSFRLNPEEFPNQPSK
;
A
#
# COMPACT_ATOMS: atom_id res chain seq x y z
N MET A 1 -33.45 26.33 15.48
CA MET A 1 -32.00 26.21 15.23
C MET A 1 -31.81 24.88 14.53
N SER A 2 -31.71 24.90 13.21
CA SER A 2 -31.70 23.69 12.37
C SER A 2 -30.29 23.11 12.35
N ALA A 3 -30.15 21.86 12.77
CA ALA A 3 -28.92 21.10 12.67
C ALA A 3 -28.55 20.95 11.18
N GLY A 4 -27.37 21.43 10.81
CA GLY A 4 -26.76 21.18 9.51
C GLY A 4 -26.33 19.73 9.45
N ALA A 5 -27.08 18.91 8.71
CA ALA A 5 -26.59 17.61 8.30
C ALA A 5 -25.51 17.84 7.24
N CYS A 6 -24.25 17.61 7.61
CA CYS A 6 -23.19 17.38 6.63
C CYS A 6 -23.59 16.13 5.84
N ALA A 7 -24.16 16.34 4.65
CA ALA A 7 -24.24 15.31 3.64
C ALA A 7 -22.81 14.96 3.24
N LEU A 8 -22.25 13.91 3.85
CA LEU A 8 -21.08 13.24 3.31
C LEU A 8 -21.51 12.67 1.97
N ASP A 9 -20.87 13.19 0.92
CA ASP A 9 -20.99 12.75 -0.45
C ASP A 9 -20.77 11.23 -0.52
N ALA A 10 -21.88 10.49 -0.65
CA ALA A 10 -21.88 9.03 -0.71
C ALA A 10 -21.40 8.49 -2.07
N SER A 11 -20.91 9.33 -2.98
CA SER A 11 -20.40 8.90 -4.29
C SER A 11 -18.93 8.45 -4.29
N LEU A 12 -18.22 8.56 -3.16
CA LEU A 12 -16.82 8.14 -3.02
C LEU A 12 -16.62 6.82 -2.26
N TRP A 13 -17.70 6.19 -1.81
CA TRP A 13 -17.64 4.91 -1.12
C TRP A 13 -17.83 3.79 -2.14
N ASP A 14 -16.73 3.21 -2.63
CA ASP A 14 -16.81 1.89 -3.24
C ASP A 14 -17.19 0.91 -2.11
N PRO A 15 -18.41 0.33 -2.12
CA PRO A 15 -18.88 -0.53 -1.03
C PRO A 15 -18.07 -1.83 -0.90
N TYR A 16 -17.12 -2.08 -1.81
CA TYR A 16 -16.21 -3.22 -1.79
C TYR A 16 -14.84 -2.90 -1.17
N LEU A 17 -14.52 -1.64 -0.85
CA LEU A 17 -13.31 -1.28 -0.13
C LEU A 17 -13.64 -1.18 1.36
N GLU A 18 -13.20 -2.17 2.13
CA GLU A 18 -13.19 -2.06 3.59
C GLU A 18 -12.35 -0.84 3.99
N PRO A 19 -12.79 -0.02 4.96
CA PRO A 19 -12.00 1.12 5.42
C PRO A 19 -10.65 0.67 5.94
N CYS A 20 -9.57 1.36 5.56
CA CYS A 20 -8.23 1.04 6.03
C CYS A 20 -8.09 1.30 7.54
N TYR A 21 -7.92 0.24 8.32
CA TYR A 21 -7.67 0.31 9.77
C TYR A 21 -6.18 0.39 10.14
N GLY A 22 -5.30 0.50 9.13
CA GLY A 22 -3.84 0.59 9.28
C GLY A 22 -3.28 1.91 8.77
N TYR A 23 -2.16 1.84 8.05
CA TYR A 23 -1.54 2.98 7.38
C TYR A 23 -1.81 2.94 5.88
N SER A 24 -2.24 4.07 5.32
CA SER A 24 -2.19 4.26 3.87
C SER A 24 -0.75 4.50 3.44
N ILE A 25 -0.18 3.55 2.69
CA ILE A 25 1.18 3.62 2.16
C ILE A 25 1.16 3.62 0.64
N THR A 26 2.19 4.20 0.04
CA THR A 26 2.36 4.20 -1.41
C THR A 26 3.70 3.59 -1.78
N ILE A 27 3.71 2.83 -2.86
CA ILE A 27 4.93 2.29 -3.45
C ILE A 27 4.88 2.62 -4.94
N GLN A 28 5.77 3.51 -5.36
CA GLN A 28 5.97 3.78 -6.79
C GLN A 28 6.72 2.61 -7.40
N GLU A 29 6.35 2.21 -8.62
CA GLU A 29 7.03 1.14 -9.33
C GLU A 29 8.54 1.39 -9.41
N ASN A 30 9.34 0.35 -9.19
CA ASN A 30 10.80 0.38 -9.09
C ASN A 30 11.38 1.15 -7.88
N THR A 31 10.56 1.59 -6.93
CA THR A 31 11.03 2.09 -5.63
C THR A 31 10.99 1.00 -4.57
N VAL A 32 11.77 1.19 -3.50
CA VAL A 32 11.84 0.28 -2.36
C VAL A 32 11.23 0.95 -1.15
N LEU A 33 10.10 0.42 -0.69
CA LEU A 33 9.59 0.70 0.64
C LEU A 33 10.40 -0.10 1.66
N ARG A 34 10.79 0.54 2.76
CA ARG A 34 11.48 -0.08 3.89
C ARG A 34 10.60 0.02 5.11
N LEU A 35 10.33 -1.11 5.74
CA LEU A 35 9.56 -1.17 6.97
C LEU A 35 10.44 -1.74 8.08
N GLY A 36 10.33 -1.20 9.28
CA GLY A 36 11.09 -1.65 10.44
C GLY A 36 12.33 -0.81 10.72
N VAL A 37 13.13 -1.26 11.68
CA VAL A 37 14.33 -0.57 12.16
C VAL A 37 15.47 -1.57 12.37
N ASP A 38 16.71 -1.07 12.31
CA ASP A 38 17.92 -1.84 12.58
C ASP A 38 18.03 -3.12 11.74
N GLU A 39 18.18 -4.28 12.40
CA GLU A 39 18.30 -5.60 11.76
C GLU A 39 16.95 -6.14 11.25
N ASP A 40 15.83 -5.56 11.68
CA ASP A 40 14.48 -5.99 11.33
C ASP A 40 13.88 -5.23 10.15
N ILE A 41 14.71 -4.51 9.39
CA ILE A 41 14.27 -3.87 8.15
C ILE A 41 13.84 -4.94 7.13
N ARG A 42 12.63 -4.78 6.60
CA ARG A 42 12.02 -5.57 5.52
C ARG A 42 11.75 -4.67 4.34
N THR A 43 11.94 -5.17 3.13
CA THR A 43 11.86 -4.35 1.91
C THR A 43 10.76 -4.82 0.99
N TYR A 44 10.02 -3.88 0.41
CA TYR A 44 8.92 -4.16 -0.48
C TYR A 44 9.04 -3.34 -1.75
N THR A 45 8.75 -3.97 -2.89
CA THR A 45 8.74 -3.32 -4.19
C THR A 45 7.44 -3.64 -4.92
N VAL A 46 7.05 -2.71 -5.79
CA VAL A 46 5.93 -2.89 -6.70
C VAL A 46 6.45 -2.97 -8.12
N GLY A 47 5.89 -3.91 -8.87
CA GLY A 47 6.06 -4.06 -10.32
C GLY A 47 4.75 -4.36 -11.02
N GLY A 48 4.71 -4.19 -12.34
CA GLY A 48 3.56 -4.52 -13.18
C GLY A 48 2.28 -3.75 -12.83
N ALA A 49 2.43 -2.58 -12.18
CA ALA A 49 1.34 -1.72 -11.76
C ALA A 49 0.71 -1.07 -12.99
N ARG A 50 -0.54 -1.41 -13.28
CA ARG A 50 -1.23 -0.94 -14.50
C ARG A 50 -2.73 -1.17 -14.44
N VAL A 51 -3.43 -0.55 -15.39
CA VAL A 51 -4.84 -0.80 -15.66
C VAL A 51 -4.95 -1.70 -16.90
N THR A 52 -5.59 -2.86 -16.77
CA THR A 52 -5.77 -3.82 -17.87
C THR A 52 -7.24 -4.21 -17.94
N GLY A 53 -7.91 -3.88 -19.05
CA GLY A 53 -9.33 -4.20 -19.24
C GLY A 53 -10.22 -3.55 -18.18
N GLY A 54 -9.91 -2.32 -17.75
CA GLY A 54 -10.63 -1.60 -16.70
C GLY A 54 -10.32 -2.07 -15.27
N LYS A 55 -9.50 -3.10 -15.08
CA LYS A 55 -9.09 -3.60 -13.77
C LYS A 55 -7.69 -3.09 -13.43
N LYS A 56 -7.57 -2.42 -12.29
CA LYS A 56 -6.29 -1.99 -11.72
C LYS A 56 -5.63 -3.16 -11.00
N ARG A 57 -4.31 -3.30 -11.14
CA ARG A 57 -3.53 -4.36 -10.51
C ARG A 57 -2.10 -3.91 -10.20
N ALA A 58 -1.46 -4.57 -9.25
CA ALA A 58 -0.04 -4.44 -8.94
C ALA A 58 0.58 -5.80 -8.56
N ILE A 59 1.89 -5.95 -8.73
CA ILE A 59 2.64 -7.11 -8.22
C ILE A 59 3.47 -6.63 -7.03
N LEU A 60 3.14 -7.10 -5.83
CA LEU A 60 3.90 -6.82 -4.62
C LEU A 60 4.94 -7.92 -4.41
N THR A 61 6.19 -7.53 -4.14
CA THR A 61 7.27 -8.44 -3.75
C THR A 61 7.89 -7.95 -2.45
N GLY A 62 7.99 -8.83 -1.46
CA GLY A 62 8.64 -8.57 -0.18
C GLY A 62 9.95 -9.36 -0.09
N SER A 63 11.07 -8.68 0.10
CA SER A 63 12.40 -9.26 0.22
C SER A 63 12.95 -9.09 1.64
N VAL A 64 13.59 -10.14 2.13
CA VAL A 64 14.25 -10.21 3.45
C VAL A 64 15.71 -10.62 3.29
N ARG A 65 16.54 -10.36 4.30
CA ARG A 65 17.93 -10.84 4.27
C ARG A 65 17.97 -12.36 4.39
N GLU A 66 19.05 -12.95 3.89
CA GLU A 66 19.29 -14.38 4.04
C GLU A 66 19.22 -14.80 5.52
N GLY A 67 18.49 -15.88 5.81
CA GLY A 67 18.28 -16.38 7.17
C GLY A 67 17.15 -15.69 7.97
N GLN A 68 16.51 -14.64 7.43
CA GLN A 68 15.36 -14.00 8.07
C GLN A 68 14.03 -14.65 7.65
N ARG A 69 13.04 -14.58 8.56
CA ARG A 69 11.64 -14.95 8.29
C ARG A 69 10.88 -13.78 7.65
N GLY A 70 9.75 -14.11 7.04
CA GLY A 70 8.86 -13.16 6.36
C GLY A 70 9.19 -13.03 4.88
N GLY A 71 8.74 -11.91 4.31
CA GLY A 71 8.80 -11.66 2.88
C GLY A 71 7.53 -12.15 2.16
N ILE A 72 7.34 -11.62 0.97
CA ILE A 72 6.21 -11.93 0.10
C ILE A 72 6.79 -12.37 -1.23
N ARG A 73 6.54 -13.63 -1.61
CA ARG A 73 6.77 -14.08 -2.99
C ARG A 73 5.99 -13.17 -3.92
N SER A 74 6.56 -12.81 -5.07
CA SER A 74 5.89 -11.92 -6.03
C SER A 74 4.44 -12.32 -6.27
N THR A 75 3.52 -11.49 -5.79
CA THR A 75 2.09 -11.78 -5.74
C THR A 75 1.35 -10.72 -6.54
N THR A 76 0.51 -11.16 -7.49
CA THR A 76 -0.37 -10.26 -8.24
C THR A 76 -1.61 -9.96 -7.39
N LEU A 77 -1.93 -8.68 -7.24
CA LEU A 77 -3.07 -8.17 -6.50
C LEU A 77 -3.94 -7.30 -7.41
N TYR A 78 -5.25 -7.46 -7.30
CA TYR A 78 -6.25 -6.54 -7.81
C TYR A 78 -6.78 -5.67 -6.67
N ILE A 79 -7.53 -4.62 -7.00
CA ILE A 79 -8.13 -3.75 -5.97
C ILE A 79 -8.99 -4.59 -5.02
N GLY A 80 -8.77 -4.40 -3.71
CA GLY A 80 -9.40 -5.16 -2.63
C GLY A 80 -8.69 -6.47 -2.27
N ASP A 81 -7.81 -7.00 -3.13
CA ASP A 81 -7.02 -8.18 -2.78
C ASP A 81 -6.00 -7.83 -1.70
N SER A 82 -5.69 -8.81 -0.85
CA SER A 82 -4.68 -8.67 0.18
C SER A 82 -3.68 -9.82 0.20
N VAL A 83 -2.49 -9.52 0.71
CA VAL A 83 -1.42 -10.48 0.98
C VAL A 83 -0.81 -10.19 2.34
N THR A 84 -0.42 -11.23 3.06
CA THR A 84 0.14 -11.12 4.40
C THR A 84 1.57 -11.62 4.43
N ASP A 85 2.46 -10.79 4.96
CA ASP A 85 3.76 -11.18 5.48
C ASP A 85 3.56 -11.55 6.96
N ASP A 86 3.90 -12.79 7.34
CA ASP A 86 3.67 -13.29 8.70
C ASP A 86 4.45 -12.49 9.76
N VAL A 87 5.51 -11.79 9.35
CA VAL A 87 6.33 -10.96 10.22
C VAL A 87 5.83 -9.52 10.25
N THR A 88 5.61 -8.87 9.11
CA THR A 88 5.38 -7.42 9.09
C THR A 88 3.92 -7.02 9.13
N GLY A 89 3.02 -7.77 8.49
CA GLY A 89 1.62 -7.40 8.42
C GLY A 89 0.96 -7.69 7.09
N LYS A 90 -0.26 -7.16 6.93
CA LYS A 90 -1.12 -7.36 5.78
C LYS A 90 -1.10 -6.12 4.89
N PHE A 91 -1.02 -6.35 3.59
CA PHE A 91 -1.10 -5.33 2.54
C PHE A 91 -2.36 -5.58 1.73
N THR A 92 -3.25 -4.60 1.65
CA THR A 92 -4.46 -4.63 0.81
C THR A 92 -4.32 -3.57 -0.28
N LEU A 93 -4.45 -3.95 -1.55
CA LEU A 93 -4.33 -2.98 -2.66
C LEU A 93 -5.60 -2.13 -2.75
N GLU A 94 -5.45 -0.82 -2.57
CA GLU A 94 -6.58 0.13 -2.60
C GLU A 94 -6.70 0.84 -3.95
N ASP A 95 -5.57 1.22 -4.55
CA ASP A 95 -5.58 1.88 -5.85
C ASP A 95 -4.25 1.70 -6.61
N VAL A 96 -4.28 2.00 -7.92
CA VAL A 96 -3.11 2.14 -8.78
C VAL A 96 -3.31 3.34 -9.69
N THR A 97 -2.33 4.24 -9.74
CA THR A 97 -2.33 5.34 -10.73
C THR A 97 -1.97 4.84 -12.10
N GLU A 98 -2.64 5.39 -13.11
CA GLU A 98 -2.17 5.26 -14.48
C GLU A 98 -0.92 6.13 -14.68
N PRO A 99 0.06 5.66 -15.48
CA PRO A 99 1.13 6.54 -15.90
C PRO A 99 0.50 7.70 -16.69
N SER A 100 0.66 8.93 -16.20
CA SER A 100 0.06 10.11 -16.82
C SER A 100 0.62 10.26 -18.24
N THR A 101 -0.25 10.18 -19.25
CA THR A 101 0.08 10.44 -20.66
C THR A 101 0.17 11.93 -20.97
N VAL A 102 -0.06 12.81 -19.98
CA VAL A 102 -0.18 14.25 -20.19
C VAL A 102 1.12 14.95 -19.79
N ASN A 103 1.80 15.44 -20.83
CA ASN A 103 2.99 16.29 -20.86
C ASN A 103 4.36 15.65 -20.56
N GLU A 104 5.05 15.42 -21.69
CA GLU A 104 6.49 15.50 -21.86
C GLU A 104 7.08 16.64 -21.00
N GLU A 105 8.22 16.36 -20.37
CA GLU A 105 9.02 17.24 -19.52
C GLU A 105 8.74 17.17 -18.00
N ARG A 106 9.37 16.17 -17.35
CA ARG A 106 10.16 16.28 -16.09
C ARG A 106 9.79 15.46 -14.85
N PHE A 107 8.76 14.63 -14.82
CA PHE A 107 8.53 13.79 -13.62
C PHE A 107 8.32 12.32 -13.98
N SER A 108 8.99 11.43 -13.24
CA SER A 108 9.01 9.99 -13.41
C SER A 108 7.59 9.44 -13.60
N SER A 109 7.26 9.02 -14.82
CA SER A 109 5.93 8.53 -15.22
C SER A 109 5.63 7.11 -14.72
N HIS A 110 6.27 6.67 -13.63
CA HIS A 110 6.08 5.33 -13.10
C HIS A 110 4.76 5.25 -12.32
N PRO A 111 3.94 4.22 -12.60
CA PRO A 111 2.73 3.93 -11.84
C PRO A 111 3.00 3.85 -10.34
N VAL A 112 2.03 4.28 -9.53
CA VAL A 112 2.06 4.22 -8.07
C VAL A 112 0.95 3.29 -7.60
N ALA A 113 1.28 2.35 -6.72
CA ALA A 113 0.29 1.52 -6.05
C ALA A 113 0.07 2.04 -4.62
N TYR A 114 -1.20 2.08 -4.22
CA TYR A 114 -1.68 2.54 -2.93
C TYR A 114 -2.17 1.32 -2.15
N PHE A 115 -1.68 1.16 -0.93
CA PHE A 115 -2.07 0.06 -0.08
C PHE A 115 -2.56 0.55 1.27
N CYS A 116 -3.55 -0.16 1.79
CA CYS A 116 -3.75 -0.23 3.23
C CYS A 116 -2.78 -1.25 3.81
N TYR A 117 -1.91 -0.80 4.71
CA TYR A 117 -0.96 -1.63 5.43
C TYR A 117 -1.34 -1.75 6.90
N GLU A 118 -1.71 -2.95 7.31
CA GLU A 118 -2.08 -3.29 8.67
C GLU A 118 -0.89 -4.01 9.33
N PRO A 119 -0.09 -3.32 10.17
CA PRO A 119 1.10 -3.91 10.74
C PRO A 119 0.74 -5.05 11.70
N ASN A 120 1.58 -6.09 11.69
CA ASN A 120 1.59 -7.08 12.75
C ASN A 120 1.89 -6.36 14.09
N PRO A 121 1.08 -6.57 15.15
CA PRO A 121 1.28 -5.90 16.44
C PRO A 121 2.66 -6.10 17.06
N SER A 122 3.36 -7.18 16.72
CA SER A 122 4.70 -7.49 17.22
C SER A 122 5.82 -6.89 16.37
N PHE A 123 5.50 -6.31 15.21
CA PHE A 123 6.49 -5.69 14.34
C PHE A 123 6.69 -4.21 14.69
N ARG A 124 7.96 -3.84 14.92
CA ARG A 124 8.34 -2.47 15.29
C ARG A 124 8.60 -1.65 14.02
N LEU A 125 7.69 -0.74 13.68
CA LEU A 125 7.88 0.20 12.57
C LEU A 125 8.89 1.31 12.92
N ASN A 126 9.48 1.91 11.89
CA ASN A 126 10.30 3.12 12.06
C ASN A 126 9.39 4.29 12.49
N PRO A 127 9.54 4.83 13.72
CA PRO A 127 8.67 5.88 14.21
C PRO A 127 8.83 7.21 13.46
N GLU A 128 9.97 7.43 12.78
CA GLU A 128 10.16 8.64 11.96
C GLU A 128 9.33 8.58 10.67
N GLU A 129 9.20 7.40 10.08
CA GLU A 129 8.41 7.17 8.85
C GLU A 129 6.93 6.90 9.16
N PHE A 130 6.63 6.34 10.34
CA PHE A 130 5.30 5.94 10.77
C PHE A 130 4.93 6.55 12.14
N PRO A 131 4.90 7.89 12.29
CA PRO A 131 4.78 8.56 13.58
C PRO A 131 3.43 8.39 14.26
N ASN A 132 2.37 8.12 13.48
CA ASN A 132 1.00 8.01 13.98
C ASN A 132 0.54 6.55 13.94
N GLN A 133 1.22 5.66 14.67
CA GLN A 133 0.71 4.28 14.81
C GLN A 133 -0.70 4.32 15.37
N PRO A 134 -1.70 3.77 14.66
CA PRO A 134 -3.05 3.70 15.19
C PRO A 134 -2.98 2.96 16.52
N SER A 135 -3.18 3.69 17.61
CA SER A 135 -3.40 3.11 18.92
C SER A 135 -4.73 2.35 18.84
N LYS A 136 -4.67 1.03 18.99
CA LYS A 136 -5.87 0.21 19.17
C LYS A 136 -6.75 0.72 20.31
#